data_AF-A0A5J4N8F3-F1
#
_entry.id   AF-A0A5J4N8F3-F1
#
_cell.length_a   1.000
_cell.length_b   1.000
_cell.length_c   1.000
_cell.angle_alpha   90.00
_cell.angle_beta   90.00
_cell.angle_gamma   90.00
#
_symmetry.space_group_name_H-M   'P 1'
#
loop_
_entity.id
_entity.type
_entity.pdbx_description
1 polymer ?
#
loop_
_entity_poly.entity_id
_entity_poly.type
_entity_poly.pdbx_seq_one_letter_code
_entity_poly.pdbx_strand_id
1 'polypeptide(L)' 'MYFRVFVLLCLVLAFSAEMAVAKGDKGDCGGQGDYCKYKDQCCKGMYCDKYKKKCMKYKGGYD' A
#
# COMPACT_ATOMS: atom_id res chain seq x y z
N MET A 1 41.52 8.07 -13.17
CA MET A 1 40.75 8.38 -11.94
C MET A 1 39.33 8.88 -12.21
N TYR A 2 39.07 9.62 -13.31
CA TYR A 2 37.73 10.11 -13.68
C TYR A 2 36.69 9.03 -14.03
N PHE A 3 37.11 7.89 -14.59
CA PHE A 3 36.19 6.82 -14.99
C PHE A 3 35.41 6.22 -13.80
N ARG A 4 36.07 6.05 -12.64
CA ARG A 4 35.43 5.56 -11.42
C ARG A 4 34.47 6.60 -10.82
N VAL A 5 34.82 7.88 -10.90
CA VAL A 5 33.99 8.98 -10.43
C VAL A 5 32.73 9.11 -11.29
N PHE A 6 32.87 8.93 -12.61
CA PHE A 6 31.75 8.98 -13.56
C PHE A 6 30.74 7.84 -13.33
N VAL A 7 31.24 6.62 -13.09
CA VAL A 7 30.40 5.45 -12.79
C VAL A 7 29.62 5.63 -11.48
N LEU A 8 30.25 6.19 -10.44
CA LEU A 8 29.60 6.46 -9.17
C LEU A 8 28.53 7.57 -9.28
N LEU A 9 28.80 8.61 -10.08
CA LEU A 9 27.83 9.68 -10.35
C LEU A 9 26.56 9.14 -11.05
N CYS A 10 26.73 8.26 -12.04
CA CYS A 10 25.60 7.62 -12.73
C CYS A 10 24.78 6.72 -11.80
N LEU A 11 25.41 5.99 -10.88
CA LEU A 11 24.71 5.13 -9.92
C LEU A 11 23.86 5.93 -8.92
N VAL A 12 24.36 7.07 -8.44
CA VAL A 12 23.61 7.96 -7.53
C VAL A 12 22.40 8.60 -8.24
N LEU A 13 22.57 9.01 -9.49
CA LEU A 13 21.48 9.59 -10.29
C LEU A 13 20.39 8.56 -10.62
N ALA A 14 20.77 7.30 -10.90
CA ALA A 14 19.81 6.23 -11.16
C ALA A 14 18.98 5.85 -9.92
N PHE A 15 19.55 5.97 -8.72
CA PHE A 15 18.88 5.57 -7.46
C PHE A 15 17.81 6.57 -6.99
N SER A 16 17.70 7.75 -7.60
CA SER A 16 16.80 8.82 -7.15
C SER A 16 15.33 8.62 -7.59
N ALA A 17 15.04 7.63 -8.44
CA ALA A 17 13.73 7.46 -9.07
C ALA A 17 12.80 6.45 -8.38
N GLU A 18 13.24 5.74 -7.35
CA GLU A 18 12.52 4.57 -6.84
C GLU A 18 12.01 4.74 -5.41
N MET A 19 11.45 5.89 -5.03
CA MET A 19 10.78 6.01 -3.74
C MET A 19 9.48 6.82 -3.85
N ALA A 20 8.40 6.19 -3.39
CA ALA A 20 7.09 6.76 -3.06
C ALA A 20 6.09 7.03 -4.21
N VAL A 21 5.53 5.97 -4.78
CA VAL A 21 4.08 5.96 -5.07
C VAL A 21 3.44 4.81 -4.29
N ALA A 22 3.27 5.00 -2.98
CA ALA A 22 2.19 4.35 -2.25
C ALA A 22 0.93 5.19 -2.49
N LYS A 23 0.39 5.15 -3.72
CA LYS A 23 -0.97 5.61 -3.98
C LYS A 23 -1.88 4.58 -3.34
N GLY A 24 -2.35 4.88 -2.13
CA GLY A 24 -3.65 4.39 -1.69
C GLY A 24 -4.68 4.99 -2.63
N ASP A 25 -4.95 4.26 -3.71
CA ASP A 25 -5.95 4.59 -4.71
C ASP A 25 -7.29 4.82 -4.01
N LYS A 26 -7.82 6.04 -4.10
CA LYS A 26 -9.18 6.39 -3.64
C LYS A 26 -10.25 5.80 -4.57
N GLY A 27 -10.04 4.59 -5.08
CA GLY A 27 -10.89 3.91 -6.06
C GLY A 27 -11.03 2.41 -5.83
N ASP A 28 -10.00 1.76 -5.28
CA ASP A 28 -10.04 0.34 -4.92
C ASP A 28 -10.24 0.22 -3.42
N CYS A 29 -11.43 -0.23 -3.02
CA CYS A 29 -11.68 -0.58 -1.64
C CYS A 29 -10.86 -1.84 -1.28
N GLY A 30 -10.34 -1.89 -0.05
CA GLY A 30 -9.54 -2.99 0.45
C GLY A 30 -10.33 -4.30 0.50
N GLY A 31 -9.79 -5.33 -0.15
CA GLY A 31 -10.33 -6.68 -0.16
C GLY A 31 -10.08 -7.44 1.14
N GLN A 32 -10.57 -8.68 1.23
CA GLN A 32 -10.38 -9.51 2.43
C GLN A 32 -8.88 -9.76 2.69
N GLY A 33 -8.41 -9.43 3.90
CA GLY A 33 -7.02 -9.58 4.31
C GLY A 33 -6.13 -8.37 3.98
N ASP A 34 -6.65 -7.40 3.24
CA ASP A 34 -5.96 -6.14 2.94
C ASP A 34 -5.82 -5.27 4.18
N TYR A 35 -4.79 -4.43 4.21
CA TYR A 35 -4.50 -3.64 5.40
C TYR A 35 -5.45 -2.45 5.50
N CYS A 36 -5.99 -2.22 6.69
CA CYS A 36 -6.90 -1.12 6.92
C CYS A 36 -6.62 -0.42 8.25
N LYS A 37 -6.80 0.90 8.25
CA LYS A 37 -6.86 1.74 9.46
C LYS A 37 -8.28 2.16 9.81
N TYR A 38 -9.11 2.40 8.80
CA TYR A 38 -10.47 2.89 8.96
C TYR A 38 -11.45 1.98 8.23
N LYS A 39 -12.72 2.00 8.64
CA LYS A 39 -13.77 1.14 8.07
C LYS A 39 -14.02 1.45 6.59
N ASP A 40 -14.02 2.73 6.21
CA ASP A 40 -14.20 3.20 4.83
C ASP A 40 -13.06 2.81 3.87
N GLN A 41 -12.00 2.18 4.37
CA GLN A 41 -10.95 1.62 3.53
C GLN A 41 -11.29 0.21 3.02
N CYS A 42 -12.29 -0.47 3.60
CA CYS A 42 -12.67 -1.82 3.19
C CYS A 42 -13.89 -1.78 2.26
N CYS A 43 -13.98 -2.76 1.35
CA CYS A 43 -15.13 -2.87 0.46
C CYS A 43 -16.46 -3.03 1.20
N LYS A 44 -17.54 -2.66 0.52
CA LYS A 44 -18.91 -2.82 1.02
C LYS A 44 -19.14 -4.29 1.42
N GLY A 45 -19.71 -4.52 2.60
CA GLY A 45 -19.83 -5.87 3.16
C GLY A 45 -18.58 -6.37 3.91
N MET A 46 -17.62 -5.49 4.17
CA MET A 46 -16.46 -5.78 5.02
C MET A 46 -16.29 -4.73 6.12
N TYR A 47 -15.53 -5.09 7.15
CA TYR A 47 -15.14 -4.18 8.23
C TYR A 47 -13.64 -4.25 8.46
N CYS A 48 -13.08 -3.14 8.94
CA CYS A 48 -11.70 -3.11 9.37
C CYS A 48 -11.57 -3.68 10.78
N ASP A 49 -10.91 -4.84 10.93
CA ASP A 49 -10.62 -5.42 12.22
C ASP A 49 -9.50 -4.63 12.92
N LYS A 50 -9.79 -4.01 14.06
CA LYS A 50 -8.83 -3.15 14.77
C LYS A 50 -7.62 -3.90 15.33
N TYR A 51 -7.77 -5.19 15.64
CA TYR A 51 -6.69 -6.00 16.21
C TYR A 51 -5.72 -6.47 15.13
N LYS A 52 -6.26 -6.94 14.00
CA LYS A 52 -5.47 -7.43 12.86
C LYS A 52 -5.09 -6.33 11.88
N LYS A 53 -5.73 -5.16 11.98
CA LYS A 53 -5.64 -4.05 11.01
C LYS A 53 -5.88 -4.53 9.58
N LYS A 54 -6.86 -5.42 9.43
CA LYS A 54 -7.18 -6.08 8.16
C LYS A 54 -8.66 -6.04 7.88
N CYS A 55 -9.00 -5.91 6.60
CA CYS A 55 -10.38 -6.02 6.15
C CYS A 55 -10.88 -7.46 6.29
N MET A 56 -11.98 -7.63 7.00
CA MET A 56 -12.62 -8.91 7.28
C MET A 56 -14.06 -8.87 6.79
N LYS A 57 -14.56 -9.99 6.27
CA LYS A 57 -15.98 -10.12 5.89
C LYS A 57 -16.85 -10.12 7.15
N TYR A 58 -18.04 -9.52 7.06
CA TYR A 58 -19.05 -9.70 8.11
C TYR A 58 -19.42 -11.18 8.21
N LYS A 59 -19.10 -11.80 9.36
CA LYS A 59 -19.59 -13.13 9.71
C LYS A 59 -21.01 -12.97 10.25
N GLY A 60 -22.01 -13.02 9.37
CA GLY A 60 -23.41 -13.01 9.75
C GLY A 60 -24.23 -12.16 8.80
N GLY A 61 -24.91 -12.85 7.87
CA GLY A 61 -26.07 -12.30 7.20
C GLY A 61 -27.13 -11.95 8.23
N TYR A 62 -27.64 -10.74 8.13
CA TYR A 62 -28.97 -10.39 8.59
C TYR A 62 -29.57 -9.65 7.39
N ASP A 63 -30.29 -10.43 6.57
CA ASP A 63 -31.38 -9.90 5.74
C ASP A 63 -32.44 -9.26 6.65
#